data_AF-A0A179DLQ6-F1
#
_entry.id   AF-A0A179DLQ6-F1
#
_cell.length_a   1.000
_cell.length_b   1.000
_cell.length_c   1.000
_cell.angle_alpha   90.00
_cell.angle_beta   90.00
_cell.angle_gamma   90.00
#
_symmetry.space_group_name_H-M   'P 1'
#
loop_
_entity.id
_entity.type
_entity.pdbx_description
1 polymer ?
#
loop_
_entity_poly.entity_id
_entity_poly.type
_entity_poly.pdbx_seq_one_letter_code
_entity_poly.pdbx_strand_id
1 'polypeptide(L)'
;MLLNKFLKLYTLYMKPIFTFLLITFITISAVAQSINPRPITLDEYQKAKNFIIENLDNDTYVKFENAYILDRYEAKKPVFITGDDGLKKRIDLYKLVAKDGMQELGLMVFYTNEKAKVYKALVPNFTADGKVWNQYFEDIHAIDKIESNFVLKLSYVLSRELAYQQYKNINGGKTLDEHATYGNDICFPGEQLVSMKNGGTKMLKEIKSGDEVISIDTKTHQKNIVKVEKLMVHDAKNYAVTQLVLVHENIKDDQILLTTKTVKATPNHPMLTNDGNKKIGEIKVGEKVYCLNEKSGKMEEFKVLLQNQFTEGSQKVYNIEAKSGTTLMINGVMVKQK
;
A
#
# COMPACT_ATOMS: atom_id res chain seq x y z
N MET A 1 8.17 76.86 22.51
CA MET A 1 7.41 75.73 23.10
C MET A 1 6.85 74.74 22.06
N LEU A 2 6.62 75.16 20.80
CA LEU A 2 6.16 74.26 19.72
C LEU A 2 7.23 73.32 19.13
N LEU A 3 8.51 73.74 19.11
CA LEU A 3 9.61 72.95 18.52
C LEU A 3 9.90 71.65 19.29
N ASN A 4 9.77 71.66 20.62
CA ASN A 4 9.99 70.48 21.47
C ASN A 4 8.86 69.44 21.40
N LYS A 5 7.66 69.81 20.93
CA LYS A 5 6.57 68.84 20.70
C LYS A 5 6.74 68.11 19.37
N PHE A 6 7.29 68.75 18.34
CA PHE A 6 7.57 68.12 17.05
C PHE A 6 8.70 67.07 17.13
N LEU A 7 9.78 67.36 17.87
CA LEU A 7 10.89 66.42 18.01
C LEU A 7 10.50 65.12 18.75
N LYS A 8 9.61 65.22 19.75
CA LYS A 8 9.10 64.05 20.50
C LYS A 8 8.17 63.17 19.66
N LEU A 9 7.37 63.76 18.76
CA LEU A 9 6.51 62.98 17.86
C LEU A 9 7.33 62.20 16.83
N TYR A 10 8.41 62.81 16.30
CA TYR A 10 9.25 62.15 15.29
C TYR A 10 9.99 60.92 15.85
N THR A 11 10.46 60.99 17.10
CA THR A 11 11.13 59.86 17.77
C THR A 11 10.18 58.72 18.20
N LEU A 12 8.88 58.99 18.37
CA LEU A 12 7.90 58.00 18.83
C LEU A 12 7.39 57.10 17.69
N TYR A 13 7.32 57.63 16.46
CA TYR A 13 6.77 56.91 15.31
C TYR A 13 7.82 56.34 14.33
N MET A 14 9.07 56.82 14.32
CA MET A 14 10.12 56.29 13.44
C MET A 14 10.87 55.06 13.99
N LYS A 15 10.90 54.86 15.32
CA LYS A 15 11.52 53.67 15.92
C LYS A 15 10.82 52.36 15.58
N PRO A 16 9.48 52.22 15.65
CA PRO A 16 8.83 50.95 15.33
C PRO A 16 8.82 50.66 13.82
N ILE A 17 8.90 51.67 12.95
CA ILE A 17 8.92 51.48 11.49
C ILE A 17 10.27 50.88 11.04
N PHE A 18 11.38 51.31 11.65
CA PHE A 18 12.69 50.72 11.37
C PHE A 18 12.89 49.33 12.01
N THR A 19 12.16 49.01 13.09
CA THR A 19 12.18 47.64 13.65
C THR A 19 11.27 46.68 12.88
N PHE A 20 10.21 47.17 12.23
CA PHE A 20 9.33 46.33 11.42
C PHE A 20 9.92 45.98 10.04
N LEU A 21 10.80 46.83 9.50
CA LEU A 21 11.44 46.63 8.19
C LEU A 21 12.72 45.76 8.25
N LEU A 22 13.27 45.53 9.45
CA LEU A 22 14.43 44.64 9.65
C LEU A 22 14.03 43.19 9.97
N ILE A 23 12.76 42.93 10.32
CA ILE A 23 12.27 41.59 10.69
C ILE A 23 11.71 40.81 9.48
N THR A 24 11.48 41.45 8.33
CA THR A 24 11.01 40.81 7.10
C THR A 24 12.12 40.25 6.19
N PHE A 25 13.39 40.33 6.60
CA PHE A 25 14.54 39.79 5.83
C PHE A 25 15.18 38.52 6.41
N ILE A 26 14.55 37.86 7.39
CA ILE A 26 14.89 36.47 7.71
C ILE A 26 14.01 35.58 6.84
N THR A 27 14.23 35.65 5.52
CA THR A 27 13.90 34.51 4.66
C THR A 27 14.73 33.35 5.17
N ILE A 28 14.06 32.37 5.77
CA ILE A 28 14.64 31.06 6.06
C ILE A 28 15.01 30.47 4.70
N SER A 29 16.23 30.76 4.24
CA SER A 29 16.91 29.89 3.29
C SER A 29 17.19 28.63 4.07
N ALA A 30 16.25 27.69 4.03
CA ALA A 30 16.57 26.30 4.24
C ALA A 30 17.61 25.97 3.17
N VAL A 31 18.90 26.03 3.54
CA VAL A 31 19.97 25.49 2.72
C VAL A 31 19.65 24.01 2.65
N ALA A 32 19.03 23.60 1.54
CA ALA A 32 18.93 22.19 1.21
C ALA A 32 20.36 21.64 1.31
N GLN A 33 20.58 20.67 2.21
CA GLN A 33 21.85 19.95 2.24
C GLN A 33 22.12 19.48 0.81
N SER A 34 23.23 19.92 0.23
CA SER A 34 23.66 19.41 -1.07
C SER A 34 23.98 17.94 -0.88
N ILE A 35 23.05 17.08 -1.28
CA ILE A 35 23.30 15.65 -1.44
C ILE A 35 24.45 15.56 -2.43
N ASN A 36 25.62 15.10 -1.99
CA ASN A 36 26.81 15.05 -2.81
C ASN A 36 27.06 13.58 -3.20
N PRO A 37 26.38 13.06 -4.25
CA PRO A 37 26.60 11.70 -4.69
C PRO A 37 28.04 11.55 -5.16
N ARG A 38 28.68 10.44 -4.79
CA ARG A 38 29.98 10.05 -5.33
C ARG A 38 29.88 8.72 -6.05
N PRO A 39 30.76 8.43 -7.01
CA PRO A 39 30.81 7.10 -7.61
C PRO A 39 30.97 6.01 -6.55
N ILE A 40 30.15 4.98 -6.66
CA ILE A 40 30.40 3.70 -5.97
C ILE A 40 31.59 3.00 -6.63
N THR A 41 32.45 2.39 -5.83
CA THR A 41 33.57 1.57 -6.35
C THR A 41 33.11 0.12 -6.59
N LEU A 42 33.88 -0.64 -7.39
CA LEU A 42 33.54 -2.05 -7.64
C LEU A 42 33.64 -2.92 -6.37
N ASP A 43 34.56 -2.60 -5.47
CA ASP A 43 34.67 -3.30 -4.17
C ASP A 43 33.43 -3.04 -3.29
N GLU A 44 33.01 -1.78 -3.19
CA GLU A 44 31.78 -1.39 -2.50
C GLU A 44 30.54 -2.05 -3.09
N TYR A 45 30.49 -2.12 -4.42
CA TYR A 45 29.42 -2.81 -5.14
C TYR A 45 29.30 -4.27 -4.70
N GLN A 46 30.42 -5.01 -4.70
CA GLN A 46 30.44 -6.42 -4.34
C GLN A 46 30.11 -6.62 -2.85
N LYS A 47 30.66 -5.78 -1.96
CA LYS A 47 30.36 -5.81 -0.53
C LYS A 47 28.86 -5.62 -0.27
N ALA A 48 28.28 -4.57 -0.82
CA ALA A 48 26.86 -4.27 -0.64
C ALA A 48 25.98 -5.40 -1.20
N LYS A 49 26.28 -5.92 -2.40
CA LYS A 49 25.52 -7.04 -3.00
C LYS A 49 25.55 -8.30 -2.14
N ASN A 50 26.69 -8.59 -1.51
CA ASN A 50 26.84 -9.78 -0.68
C ASN A 50 26.23 -9.63 0.72
N PHE A 51 25.99 -8.39 1.19
CA PHE A 51 25.36 -8.14 2.47
C PHE A 51 23.97 -8.78 2.58
N ILE A 52 23.69 -9.40 3.73
CA ILE A 52 22.42 -10.11 4.01
C ILE A 52 21.61 -9.26 4.99
N ILE A 53 20.39 -8.89 4.56
CA ILE A 53 19.37 -8.37 5.47
C ILE A 53 18.66 -9.56 6.10
N GLU A 54 18.52 -9.56 7.42
CA GLU A 54 17.89 -10.65 8.16
C GLU A 54 16.38 -10.70 7.93
N ASN A 55 15.73 -9.53 7.97
CA ASN A 55 14.28 -9.42 7.87
C ASN A 55 13.84 -8.22 7.02
N LEU A 56 13.52 -8.48 5.75
CA LEU A 56 13.02 -7.45 4.82
C LEU A 56 11.69 -6.79 5.24
N ASP A 57 10.95 -7.32 6.21
CA ASP A 57 9.73 -6.67 6.72
C ASP A 57 10.03 -5.61 7.78
N ASN A 58 11.03 -5.86 8.63
CA ASN A 58 11.31 -5.05 9.81
C ASN A 58 12.57 -4.20 9.68
N ASP A 59 13.56 -4.66 8.90
CA ASP A 59 14.87 -4.04 8.82
C ASP A 59 14.85 -2.89 7.81
N THR A 60 14.21 -1.79 8.17
CA THR A 60 14.06 -0.61 7.29
C THR A 60 15.33 0.23 7.22
N TYR A 61 16.24 0.09 8.18
CA TYR A 61 17.48 0.86 8.27
C TYR A 61 18.59 -0.02 8.87
N VAL A 62 19.52 -0.47 8.04
CA VAL A 62 20.55 -1.44 8.45
C VAL A 62 21.93 -0.85 8.22
N LYS A 63 22.78 -0.92 9.24
CA LYS A 63 24.20 -0.53 9.15
C LYS A 63 25.05 -1.77 8.96
N PHE A 64 26.05 -1.69 8.07
CA PHE A 64 26.99 -2.78 7.87
C PHE A 64 28.41 -2.27 7.66
N GLU A 65 29.38 -3.10 8.05
CA GLU A 65 30.82 -2.81 8.04
C GLU A 65 31.22 -1.48 8.73
N ASN A 66 30.35 -0.94 9.60
CA ASN A 66 30.48 0.39 10.19
C ASN A 66 30.64 1.57 9.21
N ALA A 67 30.52 1.32 7.90
CA ALA A 67 30.81 2.27 6.83
C ALA A 67 29.60 2.53 5.92
N TYR A 68 28.63 1.61 5.88
CA TYR A 68 27.51 1.67 4.94
C TYR A 68 26.17 1.53 5.63
N ILE A 69 25.14 2.07 4.98
CA ILE A 69 23.76 2.03 5.41
C ILE A 69 22.91 1.55 4.23
N LEU A 70 22.02 0.60 4.48
CA LEU A 70 20.86 0.34 3.64
C LEU A 70 19.65 0.99 4.31
N ASP A 71 19.09 2.01 3.68
CA ASP A 71 17.91 2.75 4.15
C ASP A 71 16.74 2.50 3.21
N ARG A 72 15.60 2.07 3.73
CA ARG A 72 14.43 1.72 2.92
C ARG A 72 14.01 2.94 2.11
N TYR A 73 13.97 2.75 0.79
CA TYR A 73 13.81 3.84 -0.15
C TYR A 73 12.51 4.62 0.13
N GLU A 74 12.66 5.87 0.60
CA GLU A 74 11.56 6.76 1.00
C GLU A 74 10.53 6.11 1.96
N ALA A 75 10.97 5.15 2.80
CA ALA A 75 10.10 4.33 3.64
C ALA A 75 8.93 3.64 2.88
N LYS A 76 9.06 3.47 1.56
CA LYS A 76 8.04 2.86 0.71
C LYS A 76 7.85 1.38 1.07
N LYS A 77 6.60 0.93 0.98
CA LYS A 77 6.25 -0.49 1.11
C LYS A 77 6.83 -1.29 -0.07
N PRO A 78 7.06 -2.60 0.08
CA PRO A 78 7.44 -3.44 -1.04
C PRO A 78 6.44 -3.36 -2.19
N VAL A 79 6.95 -3.42 -3.41
CA VAL A 79 6.13 -3.50 -4.61
C VAL A 79 5.84 -4.97 -4.89
N PHE A 80 4.55 -5.29 -5.05
CA PHE A 80 4.13 -6.60 -5.52
C PHE A 80 3.69 -6.53 -6.97
N ILE A 81 4.24 -7.43 -7.79
CA ILE A 81 3.94 -7.54 -9.21
C ILE A 81 3.62 -8.98 -9.56
N THR A 82 2.65 -9.17 -10.44
CA THR A 82 2.29 -10.47 -11.01
C THR A 82 2.46 -10.34 -12.51
N GLY A 83 3.34 -11.15 -13.09
CA GLY A 83 3.55 -11.17 -14.53
C GLY A 83 2.47 -11.94 -15.27
N ASP A 84 2.68 -12.10 -16.57
CA ASP A 84 1.96 -13.05 -17.44
C ASP A 84 2.10 -14.51 -16.95
N ASP A 85 3.20 -14.82 -16.25
CA ASP A 85 3.43 -16.08 -15.54
C ASP A 85 2.44 -16.35 -14.38
N GLY A 86 1.64 -15.36 -13.98
CA GLY A 86 0.71 -15.47 -12.86
C GLY A 86 1.39 -15.59 -11.49
N LEU A 87 2.72 -15.47 -11.43
CA LEU A 87 3.49 -15.64 -10.20
C LEU A 87 3.72 -14.28 -9.55
N LYS A 88 3.23 -14.14 -8.31
CA LYS A 88 3.42 -12.93 -7.51
C LYS A 88 4.86 -12.81 -7.02
N LYS A 89 5.49 -11.68 -7.29
CA LYS A 89 6.87 -11.35 -6.87
C LYS A 89 6.83 -10.12 -5.99
N ARG A 90 7.78 -10.05 -5.06
CA ARG A 90 7.94 -8.93 -4.13
C ARG A 90 9.27 -8.24 -4.42
N ILE A 91 9.26 -6.92 -4.51
CA ILE A 91 10.47 -6.10 -4.72
C ILE A 91 10.56 -5.06 -3.61
N ASP A 92 11.66 -5.09 -2.86
CA ASP A 92 12.01 -4.11 -1.85
C ASP A 92 13.20 -3.27 -2.35
N LEU A 93 13.11 -1.95 -2.17
CA LEU A 93 14.11 -0.99 -2.61
C LEU A 93 14.78 -0.32 -1.41
N TYR A 94 16.10 -0.28 -1.41
CA TYR A 94 16.90 0.37 -0.37
C TYR A 94 17.92 1.30 -1.02
N LYS A 95 18.06 2.51 -0.48
CA LYS A 95 19.19 3.38 -0.77
C LYS A 95 20.43 2.80 -0.10
N LEU A 96 21.49 2.65 -0.88
CA LEU A 96 22.82 2.39 -0.36
C LEU A 96 23.52 3.71 -0.12
N VAL A 97 23.93 3.95 1.13
CA VAL A 97 24.53 5.21 1.57
C VAL A 97 25.87 4.94 2.25
N ALA A 98 26.91 5.69 1.86
CA ALA A 98 28.14 5.79 2.63
C ALA A 98 27.87 6.60 3.90
N LYS A 99 28.17 6.03 5.07
CA LYS A 99 27.96 6.69 6.36
C LYS A 99 28.78 7.96 6.49
N ASP A 100 30.00 7.94 5.95
CA ASP A 100 30.83 9.15 5.86
C ASP A 100 30.24 10.10 4.80
N GLY A 101 29.95 11.33 5.20
CA GLY A 101 29.32 12.33 4.34
C GLY A 101 27.89 12.05 3.88
N MET A 102 27.24 10.96 4.35
CA MET A 102 25.87 10.56 3.99
C MET A 102 25.62 10.53 2.47
N GLN A 103 26.59 9.99 1.73
CA GLN A 103 26.59 10.03 0.26
C GLN A 103 25.81 8.85 -0.33
N GLU A 104 24.87 9.12 -1.22
CA GLU A 104 24.11 8.07 -1.93
C GLU A 104 25.00 7.39 -2.98
N LEU A 105 25.16 6.07 -2.87
CA LEU A 105 26.02 5.24 -3.72
C LEU A 105 25.24 4.47 -4.80
N GLY A 106 23.96 4.18 -4.54
CA GLY A 106 23.11 3.43 -5.46
C GLY A 106 21.83 2.94 -4.82
N LEU A 107 21.10 2.09 -5.56
CA LEU A 107 19.84 1.50 -5.15
C LEU A 107 19.97 -0.02 -5.09
N MET A 108 19.91 -0.58 -3.89
CA MET A 108 19.86 -2.01 -3.66
C MET A 108 18.43 -2.52 -3.86
N VAL A 109 18.29 -3.56 -4.67
CA VAL A 109 17.03 -4.22 -4.98
C VAL A 109 17.05 -5.62 -4.40
N PHE A 110 16.04 -5.93 -3.59
CA PHE A 110 15.76 -7.29 -3.13
C PHE A 110 14.50 -7.80 -3.84
N TYR A 111 14.66 -8.79 -4.70
CA TYR A 111 13.57 -9.45 -5.40
C TYR A 111 13.31 -10.80 -4.75
N THR A 112 12.10 -11.01 -4.23
CA THR A 112 11.67 -12.27 -3.64
C THR A 112 10.66 -12.95 -4.55
N ASN A 113 10.95 -14.18 -4.95
CA ASN A 113 10.05 -14.98 -5.78
C ASN A 113 9.00 -15.76 -4.96
N GLU A 114 8.15 -16.51 -5.64
CA GLU A 114 7.07 -17.31 -5.04
C GLU A 114 7.58 -18.44 -4.11
N LYS A 115 8.85 -18.82 -4.25
CA LYS A 115 9.53 -19.83 -3.41
C LYS A 115 10.28 -19.20 -2.24
N ALA A 116 10.04 -17.92 -1.94
CA ALA A 116 10.76 -17.14 -0.95
C ALA A 116 12.27 -17.02 -1.19
N LYS A 117 12.74 -17.31 -2.41
CA LYS A 117 14.15 -17.11 -2.78
C LYS A 117 14.39 -15.64 -3.10
N VAL A 118 15.44 -15.08 -2.50
CA VAL A 118 15.83 -13.68 -2.66
C VAL A 118 16.96 -13.56 -3.67
N TYR A 119 16.76 -12.72 -4.68
CA TYR A 119 17.77 -12.27 -5.64
C TYR A 119 18.10 -10.81 -5.37
N LYS A 120 19.36 -10.43 -5.56
CA LYS A 120 19.87 -9.10 -5.24
C LYS A 120 20.47 -8.46 -6.48
N ALA A 121 20.09 -7.22 -6.75
CA ALA A 121 20.68 -6.41 -7.80
C ALA A 121 20.98 -5.02 -7.22
N LEU A 122 22.19 -4.52 -7.43
CA LEU A 122 22.57 -3.17 -7.02
C LEU A 122 22.63 -2.29 -8.26
N VAL A 123 21.70 -1.35 -8.37
CA VAL A 123 21.70 -0.34 -9.42
C VAL A 123 22.70 0.76 -9.01
N PRO A 124 23.80 0.96 -9.75
CA PRO A 124 24.76 2.01 -9.43
C PRO A 124 24.12 3.39 -9.55
N ASN A 125 24.60 4.38 -8.79
CA ASN A 125 24.24 5.75 -9.07
C ASN A 125 24.80 6.22 -10.42
N PHE A 126 24.24 7.31 -10.97
CA PHE A 126 24.62 7.81 -12.29
C PHE A 126 26.12 8.16 -12.41
N THR A 127 26.77 8.52 -11.31
CA THR A 127 28.19 8.89 -11.29
C THR A 127 29.15 7.71 -11.36
N ALA A 128 28.66 6.46 -11.28
CA ALA A 128 29.50 5.27 -11.25
C ALA A 128 30.29 5.05 -12.55
N ASP A 129 31.47 4.44 -12.41
CA ASP A 129 32.33 4.05 -13.54
C ASP A 129 31.65 3.00 -14.43
N GLY A 130 31.94 3.02 -15.74
CA GLY A 130 31.38 2.08 -16.72
C GLY A 130 31.62 0.61 -16.36
N LYS A 131 32.72 0.27 -15.67
CA LYS A 131 32.97 -1.11 -15.22
C LYS A 131 31.97 -1.58 -14.16
N VAL A 132 31.45 -0.66 -13.32
CA VAL A 132 30.43 -0.98 -12.32
C VAL A 132 29.08 -1.15 -12.98
N TRP A 133 28.77 -0.32 -13.99
CA TRP A 133 27.58 -0.50 -14.83
C TRP A 133 27.60 -1.84 -15.58
N ASN A 134 28.77 -2.23 -16.12
CA ASN A 134 28.93 -3.55 -16.74
C ASN A 134 28.70 -4.68 -15.73
N GLN A 135 29.23 -4.55 -14.50
CA GLN A 135 28.97 -5.54 -13.45
C GLN A 135 27.48 -5.66 -13.12
N TYR A 136 26.76 -4.53 -13.03
CA TYR A 136 25.31 -4.54 -12.84
C TYR A 136 24.57 -5.23 -13.99
N PHE A 137 24.96 -4.97 -15.24
CA PHE A 137 24.39 -5.62 -16.41
C PHE A 137 24.58 -7.15 -16.37
N GLU A 138 25.81 -7.61 -16.09
CA GLU A 138 26.11 -9.04 -15.95
C GLU A 138 25.30 -9.69 -14.83
N ASP A 139 25.13 -8.99 -13.71
CA ASP A 139 24.38 -9.48 -12.55
C ASP A 139 22.89 -9.69 -12.87
N ILE A 140 22.24 -8.69 -13.47
CA ILE A 140 20.81 -8.82 -13.82
C ILE A 140 20.61 -9.86 -14.92
N HIS A 141 21.56 -9.99 -15.86
CA HIS A 141 21.52 -11.01 -16.90
C HIS A 141 21.69 -12.42 -16.33
N ALA A 142 22.59 -12.60 -15.36
CA ALA A 142 22.78 -13.87 -14.67
C ALA A 142 21.54 -14.30 -13.87
N ILE A 143 20.85 -13.34 -13.23
CA ILE A 143 19.59 -13.61 -12.53
C ILE A 143 18.48 -13.98 -13.52
N ASP A 144 18.36 -13.26 -14.64
CA ASP A 144 17.29 -13.50 -15.63
C ASP A 144 17.37 -14.91 -16.26
N LYS A 145 18.59 -15.47 -16.38
CA LYS A 145 18.80 -16.86 -16.82
C LYS A 145 18.19 -17.91 -15.90
N ILE A 146 18.03 -17.60 -14.60
CA ILE A 146 17.53 -18.55 -13.59
C ILE A 146 16.16 -18.15 -13.01
N GLU A 147 15.76 -16.90 -13.15
CA GLU A 147 14.48 -16.34 -12.74
C GLU A 147 13.88 -15.61 -13.94
N SER A 148 12.99 -16.30 -14.65
CA SER A 148 12.42 -15.79 -15.90
C SER A 148 11.70 -14.45 -15.71
N ASN A 149 11.89 -13.56 -16.69
CA ASN A 149 11.33 -12.21 -16.73
C ASN A 149 11.79 -11.31 -15.56
N PHE A 150 12.90 -11.63 -14.90
CA PHE A 150 13.45 -10.80 -13.83
C PHE A 150 13.75 -9.39 -14.34
N VAL A 151 14.44 -9.25 -15.47
CA VAL A 151 14.81 -7.95 -16.03
C VAL A 151 13.58 -7.15 -16.43
N LEU A 152 12.57 -7.78 -17.03
CA LEU A 152 11.31 -7.13 -17.38
C LEU A 152 10.60 -6.56 -16.15
N LYS A 153 10.48 -7.38 -15.11
CA LYS A 153 9.84 -7.03 -13.83
C LYS A 153 10.59 -5.93 -13.08
N LEU A 154 11.92 -6.03 -13.03
CA LEU A 154 12.79 -5.00 -12.48
C LEU A 154 12.63 -3.67 -13.24
N SER A 155 12.68 -3.73 -14.57
CA SER A 155 12.55 -2.55 -15.44
C SER A 155 11.21 -1.83 -15.23
N TYR A 156 10.12 -2.59 -15.06
CA TYR A 156 8.82 -2.00 -14.73
C TYR A 156 8.84 -1.22 -13.41
N VAL A 157 9.42 -1.78 -12.35
CA VAL A 157 9.51 -1.10 -11.05
C VAL A 157 10.42 0.14 -11.13
N LEU A 158 11.59 0.02 -11.76
CA LEU A 158 12.51 1.15 -11.90
C LEU A 158 11.92 2.26 -12.79
N SER A 159 11.19 1.92 -13.85
CA SER A 159 10.52 2.90 -14.71
C SER A 159 9.44 3.68 -13.97
N ARG A 160 8.71 3.01 -13.08
CA ARG A 160 7.74 3.68 -12.19
C ARG A 160 8.42 4.62 -11.22
N GLU A 161 9.52 4.19 -10.59
CA GLU A 161 10.26 5.05 -9.67
C GLU A 161 10.86 6.26 -10.40
N LEU A 162 11.39 6.06 -11.61
CA LEU A 162 11.87 7.16 -12.44
C LEU A 162 10.74 8.17 -12.74
N ALA A 163 9.58 7.70 -13.16
CA ALA A 163 8.42 8.55 -13.43
C ALA A 163 7.94 9.30 -12.17
N TYR A 164 7.95 8.65 -11.01
CA TYR A 164 7.63 9.27 -9.73
C TYR A 164 8.61 10.38 -9.36
N GLN A 165 9.91 10.12 -9.45
CA GLN A 165 10.93 11.12 -9.15
C GLN A 165 10.84 12.29 -10.13
N GLN A 166 10.57 12.04 -11.42
CA GLN A 166 10.28 13.10 -12.40
C GLN A 166 9.07 13.94 -11.99
N TYR A 167 7.96 13.29 -11.61
CA TYR A 167 6.78 13.99 -11.12
C TYR A 167 7.11 14.86 -9.90
N LYS A 168 7.77 14.30 -8.89
CA LYS A 168 8.16 14.99 -7.66
C LYS A 168 9.05 16.20 -7.96
N ASN A 169 10.02 16.05 -8.85
CA ASN A 169 10.92 17.12 -9.26
C ASN A 169 10.16 18.26 -9.96
N ILE A 170 9.26 17.95 -10.89
CA ILE A 170 8.47 18.95 -11.62
C ILE A 170 7.46 19.67 -10.69
N ASN A 171 6.94 18.96 -9.67
CA ASN A 171 5.94 19.49 -8.75
C ASN A 171 6.52 20.06 -7.46
N GLY A 172 7.79 20.46 -7.46
CA GLY A 172 8.43 21.15 -6.32
C GLY A 172 8.51 20.29 -5.06
N GLY A 173 8.77 18.99 -5.21
CA GLY A 173 8.86 18.04 -4.11
C GLY A 173 7.52 17.48 -3.63
N LYS A 174 6.39 17.93 -4.19
CA LYS A 174 5.07 17.37 -3.88
C LYS A 174 5.01 15.91 -4.32
N THR A 175 4.53 15.07 -3.43
CA THR A 175 4.33 13.65 -3.66
C THR A 175 2.85 13.38 -3.90
N LEU A 176 2.53 12.57 -4.90
CA LEU A 176 1.26 11.87 -4.91
C LEU A 176 1.40 10.62 -4.03
N ASP A 177 0.36 10.28 -3.27
CA ASP A 177 0.29 8.96 -2.62
C ASP A 177 0.23 7.90 -3.72
N GLU A 178 1.36 7.27 -4.00
CA GLU A 178 1.54 6.48 -5.20
C GLU A 178 1.17 5.00 -5.00
N HIS A 179 0.34 4.51 -5.93
CA HIS A 179 -0.01 3.12 -6.24
C HIS A 179 -0.94 2.36 -5.31
N ALA A 180 -1.67 1.41 -5.92
CA ALA A 180 -2.47 0.36 -5.30
C ALA A 180 -1.77 -0.15 -4.03
N THR A 181 -2.06 0.43 -2.87
CA THR A 181 -1.41 -0.02 -1.65
C THR A 181 -2.02 -1.37 -1.34
N TYR A 182 -1.22 -2.44 -1.44
CA TYR A 182 -1.45 -3.64 -0.66
C TYR A 182 -1.17 -3.26 0.79
N GLY A 183 -2.09 -2.49 1.37
CA GLY A 183 -2.06 -2.23 2.80
C GLY A 183 -2.10 -3.56 3.53
N ASN A 184 -1.43 -3.64 4.68
CA ASN A 184 -1.74 -4.70 5.64
C ASN A 184 -3.15 -4.52 6.24
N ASP A 185 -3.81 -3.41 5.88
CA ASP A 185 -5.16 -3.07 6.25
C ASP A 185 -6.15 -4.02 5.56
N ILE A 186 -6.96 -4.67 6.38
CA ILE A 186 -8.04 -5.59 5.98
C ILE A 186 -9.31 -4.75 5.95
N CYS A 187 -9.72 -4.27 4.78
CA CYS A 187 -10.75 -3.24 4.66
C CYS A 187 -11.64 -3.41 3.43
N PHE A 188 -12.66 -2.56 3.35
CA PHE A 188 -13.65 -2.51 2.27
C PHE A 188 -13.85 -1.07 1.77
N PRO A 189 -14.27 -0.88 0.51
CA PRO A 189 -14.78 0.41 0.03
C PRO A 189 -16.04 0.86 0.81
N GLY A 190 -16.21 2.16 0.99
CA GLY A 190 -17.29 2.73 1.83
C GLY A 190 -18.71 2.51 1.31
N GLU A 191 -18.87 2.27 0.00
CA GLU A 191 -20.17 2.03 -0.65
C GLU A 191 -20.68 0.58 -0.47
N GLN A 192 -19.89 -0.31 0.13
CA GLN A 192 -20.36 -1.65 0.46
C GLN A 192 -21.49 -1.58 1.50
N LEU A 193 -22.47 -2.47 1.40
CA LEU A 193 -23.66 -2.50 2.23
C LEU A 193 -23.52 -3.55 3.35
N VAL A 194 -23.68 -3.12 4.59
CA VAL A 194 -23.66 -4.00 5.77
C VAL A 194 -25.08 -4.45 6.08
N SER A 195 -25.28 -5.75 6.31
CA SER A 195 -26.60 -6.25 6.70
C SER A 195 -26.87 -5.97 8.19
N MET A 196 -28.01 -5.31 8.45
CA MET A 196 -28.38 -4.79 9.77
C MET A 196 -29.35 -5.73 10.49
N LYS A 197 -29.46 -5.59 11.82
CA LYS A 197 -30.39 -6.39 12.65
C LYS A 197 -31.84 -6.38 12.15
N ASN A 198 -32.33 -5.23 11.68
CA ASN A 198 -33.71 -5.04 11.23
C ASN A 198 -34.01 -5.68 9.85
N GLY A 199 -33.04 -6.38 9.24
CA GLY A 199 -33.17 -6.98 7.91
C GLY A 199 -32.88 -6.02 6.76
N GLY A 200 -32.70 -4.72 7.05
CA GLY A 200 -32.22 -3.75 6.08
C GLY A 200 -30.71 -3.79 5.90
N THR A 201 -30.21 -2.86 5.10
CA THR A 201 -28.77 -2.64 4.90
C THR A 201 -28.40 -1.19 5.18
N LYS A 202 -27.12 -0.95 5.45
CA LYS A 202 -26.55 0.39 5.66
C LYS A 202 -25.21 0.48 4.95
N MET A 203 -24.90 1.63 4.34
CA MET A 203 -23.58 1.83 3.74
C MET A 203 -22.50 1.75 4.82
N LEU A 204 -21.39 1.08 4.51
CA LEU A 204 -20.31 0.83 5.46
C LEU A 204 -19.71 2.14 6.00
N LYS A 205 -19.59 3.16 5.15
CA LYS A 205 -19.12 4.51 5.55
C LYS A 205 -20.04 5.21 6.56
N GLU A 206 -21.29 4.75 6.71
CA GLU A 206 -22.31 5.34 7.59
C GLU A 206 -22.51 4.55 8.89
N ILE A 207 -21.81 3.43 9.05
CA ILE A 207 -21.86 2.61 10.26
C ILE A 207 -21.26 3.41 11.43
N LYS A 208 -21.89 3.30 12.60
CA LYS A 208 -21.47 4.00 13.81
C LYS A 208 -21.29 3.01 14.95
N SER A 209 -20.47 3.39 15.94
CA SER A 209 -20.42 2.69 17.21
C SER A 209 -21.83 2.55 17.78
N GLY A 210 -22.16 1.34 18.22
CA GLY A 210 -23.46 0.99 18.76
C GLY A 210 -24.47 0.45 17.75
N ASP A 211 -24.21 0.56 16.44
CA ASP A 211 -25.05 -0.10 15.44
C ASP A 211 -25.05 -1.63 15.65
N GLU A 212 -26.18 -2.27 15.35
CA GLU A 212 -26.36 -3.72 15.46
C GLU A 212 -26.38 -4.35 14.06
N VAL A 213 -25.39 -5.21 13.79
CA VAL A 213 -25.16 -5.83 12.48
C VAL A 213 -25.27 -7.34 12.55
N ILE A 214 -25.45 -7.97 11.38
CA ILE A 214 -25.55 -9.42 11.27
C ILE A 214 -24.16 -10.04 11.21
N SER A 215 -23.92 -11.00 12.11
CA SER A 215 -22.80 -11.94 12.07
C SER A 215 -23.33 -13.36 11.89
N ILE A 216 -22.59 -14.22 11.21
CA ILE A 216 -22.92 -15.62 11.03
C ILE A 216 -21.85 -16.48 11.69
N ASP A 217 -22.25 -17.37 12.58
CA ASP A 217 -21.31 -18.32 13.16
C ASP A 217 -20.79 -19.30 12.10
N THR A 218 -19.48 -19.43 11.98
CA THR A 218 -18.84 -20.18 10.89
C THR A 218 -19.00 -21.70 11.02
N LYS A 219 -19.44 -22.22 12.16
CA LYS A 219 -19.61 -23.67 12.39
C LYS A 219 -21.07 -24.09 12.25
N THR A 220 -21.96 -23.29 12.81
CA THR A 220 -23.40 -23.59 12.90
C THR A 220 -24.22 -22.92 11.81
N HIS A 221 -23.62 -21.95 11.10
CA HIS A 221 -24.29 -21.07 10.15
C HIS A 221 -25.49 -20.32 10.73
N GLN A 222 -25.56 -20.20 12.06
CA GLN A 222 -26.62 -19.48 12.73
C GLN A 222 -26.34 -17.99 12.73
N LYS A 223 -27.42 -17.24 12.50
CA LYS A 223 -27.42 -15.78 12.51
C LYS A 223 -27.36 -15.27 13.94
N ASN A 224 -26.37 -14.43 14.21
CA ASN A 224 -26.19 -13.70 15.46
C ASN A 224 -26.20 -12.20 15.21
N ILE A 225 -26.64 -11.43 16.20
CA ILE A 225 -26.59 -9.98 16.18
C ILE A 225 -25.41 -9.52 17.01
N VAL A 226 -24.54 -8.70 16.43
CA VAL A 226 -23.35 -8.17 17.09
C VAL A 226 -23.38 -6.65 17.08
N LYS A 227 -22.86 -6.05 18.15
CA LYS A 227 -22.81 -4.59 18.30
C LYS A 227 -21.47 -4.08 17.81
N VAL A 228 -21.51 -3.09 16.92
CA VAL A 228 -20.31 -2.39 16.43
C VAL A 228 -19.68 -1.62 17.58
N GLU A 229 -18.40 -1.88 17.83
CA GLU A 229 -17.60 -1.15 18.81
C GLU A 229 -17.03 0.11 18.18
N LYS A 230 -16.38 -0.02 17.03
CA LYS A 230 -15.85 1.11 16.27
C LYS A 230 -15.79 0.84 14.76
N LEU A 231 -15.90 1.92 13.99
CA LEU A 231 -15.60 1.91 12.55
C LEU A 231 -14.17 2.43 12.37
N MET A 232 -13.29 1.56 11.90
CA MET A 232 -11.93 1.94 11.52
C MET A 232 -11.99 2.59 10.13
N VAL A 233 -11.45 3.80 10.03
CA VAL A 233 -11.39 4.56 8.79
C VAL A 233 -9.92 4.80 8.47
N HIS A 234 -9.49 4.35 7.30
CA HIS A 234 -8.16 4.64 6.80
C HIS A 234 -8.21 5.81 5.81
N ASP A 235 -7.15 6.62 5.81
CA ASP A 235 -7.04 7.81 4.96
C ASP A 235 -7.22 7.48 3.48
N ALA A 236 -7.68 8.48 2.73
CA ALA A 236 -7.91 8.33 1.31
C ALA A 236 -6.59 8.07 0.58
N LYS A 237 -6.47 6.87 0.01
CA LYS A 237 -5.29 6.43 -0.77
C LYS A 237 -5.76 5.61 -1.94
N ASN A 238 -4.87 5.37 -2.88
CA ASN A 238 -5.15 4.49 -4.00
C ASN A 238 -5.06 3.02 -3.55
N TYR A 239 -6.08 2.48 -2.87
CA TYR A 239 -6.04 1.09 -2.39
C TYR A 239 -6.28 0.10 -3.53
N ALA A 240 -5.53 -1.00 -3.53
CA ALA A 240 -5.89 -2.16 -4.34
C ALA A 240 -7.22 -2.74 -3.85
N VAL A 241 -8.11 -3.08 -4.76
CA VAL A 241 -9.41 -3.69 -4.47
C VAL A 241 -9.56 -4.95 -5.31
N THR A 242 -9.94 -6.04 -4.66
CA THR A 242 -10.43 -7.25 -5.32
C THR A 242 -11.95 -7.23 -5.33
N GLN A 243 -12.54 -7.39 -6.50
CA GLN A 243 -13.97 -7.60 -6.70
C GLN A 243 -14.24 -9.05 -7.04
N LEU A 244 -15.19 -9.67 -6.35
CA LEU A 244 -15.79 -10.94 -6.75
C LEU A 244 -17.21 -10.69 -7.27
N VAL A 245 -17.52 -11.25 -8.44
CA VAL A 245 -18.89 -11.41 -8.94
C VAL A 245 -19.28 -12.86 -8.70
N LEU A 246 -20.35 -13.04 -7.93
CA LEU A 246 -20.81 -14.32 -7.42
C LEU A 246 -22.14 -14.67 -8.07
N VAL A 247 -22.36 -15.95 -8.36
CA VAL A 247 -23.59 -16.45 -8.97
C VAL A 247 -24.11 -17.69 -8.24
N HIS A 248 -25.43 -17.75 -8.07
CA HIS A 248 -26.15 -18.92 -7.63
C HIS A 248 -27.25 -19.22 -8.65
N GLU A 249 -27.34 -20.47 -9.09
CA GLU A 249 -28.36 -20.94 -10.02
C GLU A 249 -29.46 -21.67 -9.26
N ASN A 250 -30.71 -21.32 -9.55
CA ASN A 250 -31.87 -22.04 -9.08
C ASN A 250 -32.63 -22.54 -10.31
N ILE A 251 -32.56 -23.85 -10.53
CA ILE A 251 -33.23 -24.53 -11.64
C ILE A 251 -34.58 -25.00 -11.12
N LYS A 252 -35.66 -24.47 -11.69
CA LYS A 252 -37.03 -24.96 -11.46
C LYS A 252 -37.67 -25.22 -12.81
N ASP A 253 -38.09 -26.46 -13.00
CA ASP A 253 -38.63 -26.95 -14.27
C ASP A 253 -37.66 -26.63 -15.42
N ASP A 254 -38.11 -25.89 -16.44
CA ASP A 254 -37.33 -25.45 -17.60
C ASP A 254 -36.77 -24.01 -17.47
N GLN A 255 -36.78 -23.43 -16.26
CA GLN A 255 -36.28 -22.08 -16.02
C GLN A 255 -35.04 -22.08 -15.12
N ILE A 256 -34.01 -21.35 -15.56
CA ILE A 256 -32.79 -21.08 -14.77
C ILE A 256 -32.88 -19.66 -14.24
N LEU A 257 -33.02 -19.51 -12.92
CA LEU A 257 -32.92 -18.22 -12.25
C LEU A 257 -31.51 -18.03 -11.70
N LEU A 258 -30.80 -17.04 -12.22
CA LEU A 258 -29.49 -16.65 -11.71
C LEU A 258 -29.63 -15.51 -10.70
N THR A 259 -29.13 -15.73 -9.49
CA THR A 259 -28.95 -14.68 -8.49
C THR A 259 -27.50 -14.29 -8.45
N THR A 260 -27.21 -12.98 -8.57
CA THR A 260 -25.84 -12.47 -8.52
C THR A 260 -25.61 -11.60 -7.30
N LYS A 261 -24.39 -11.65 -6.77
CA LYS A 261 -23.90 -10.76 -5.70
C LYS A 261 -22.51 -10.27 -6.05
N THR A 262 -22.16 -9.08 -5.59
CA THR A 262 -20.83 -8.50 -5.80
C THR A 262 -20.28 -8.02 -4.47
N VAL A 263 -19.05 -8.42 -4.15
CA VAL A 263 -18.33 -7.92 -2.98
C VAL A 263 -16.97 -7.37 -3.40
N LYS A 264 -16.55 -6.28 -2.76
CA LYS A 264 -15.26 -5.64 -2.96
C LYS A 264 -14.54 -5.49 -1.64
N ALA A 265 -13.27 -5.90 -1.58
CA ALA A 265 -12.44 -5.71 -0.39
C ALA A 265 -10.96 -5.57 -0.78
N THR A 266 -10.10 -5.17 0.15
CA THR A 266 -8.65 -5.21 -0.06
C THR A 266 -8.20 -6.65 -0.35
N PRO A 267 -7.19 -6.90 -1.21
CA PRO A 267 -6.83 -8.25 -1.63
C PRO A 267 -6.48 -9.23 -0.50
N ASN A 268 -6.05 -8.71 0.65
CA ASN A 268 -5.70 -9.48 1.83
C ASN A 268 -6.89 -9.81 2.75
N HIS A 269 -8.11 -9.37 2.42
CA HIS A 269 -9.27 -9.53 3.29
C HIS A 269 -9.65 -11.01 3.46
N PRO A 270 -9.74 -11.54 4.70
CA PRO A 270 -10.02 -12.94 4.93
C PRO A 270 -11.49 -13.30 4.64
N MET A 271 -11.67 -14.38 3.91
CA MET A 271 -12.96 -14.95 3.54
C MET A 271 -13.00 -16.40 4.03
N LEU A 272 -14.20 -16.88 4.39
CA LEU A 272 -14.44 -18.31 4.55
C LEU A 272 -15.00 -18.86 3.24
N THR A 273 -14.27 -19.79 2.62
CA THR A 273 -14.72 -20.53 1.44
C THR A 273 -14.98 -21.99 1.83
N ASN A 274 -15.53 -22.77 0.91
CA ASN A 274 -15.71 -24.21 1.12
C ASN A 274 -14.36 -24.96 1.29
N ASP A 275 -13.26 -24.39 0.78
CA ASP A 275 -11.90 -24.94 0.93
C ASP A 275 -11.18 -24.43 2.18
N GLY A 276 -11.88 -23.67 3.04
CA GLY A 276 -11.34 -23.08 4.26
C GLY A 276 -11.08 -21.57 4.15
N ASN A 277 -10.15 -21.06 4.95
CA ASN A 277 -9.86 -19.63 4.99
C ASN A 277 -8.94 -19.25 3.82
N LYS A 278 -9.38 -18.30 2.99
CA LYS A 278 -8.57 -17.71 1.90
C LYS A 278 -8.68 -16.20 1.96
N LYS A 279 -7.67 -15.48 1.44
CA LYS A 279 -7.83 -14.04 1.21
C LYS A 279 -8.64 -13.84 -0.05
N ILE A 280 -9.45 -12.78 -0.12
CA ILE A 280 -10.32 -12.51 -1.27
C ILE A 280 -9.54 -12.45 -2.60
N GLY A 281 -8.30 -11.94 -2.58
CA GLY A 281 -7.41 -11.88 -3.75
C GLY A 281 -6.81 -13.22 -4.18
N GLU A 282 -6.96 -14.27 -3.37
CA GLU A 282 -6.48 -15.62 -3.64
C GLU A 282 -7.63 -16.56 -4.10
N ILE A 283 -8.89 -16.11 -4.04
CA ILE A 283 -10.07 -16.89 -4.46
C ILE A 283 -10.17 -16.90 -5.98
N LYS A 284 -10.20 -18.10 -6.57
CA LYS A 284 -10.25 -18.27 -8.03
C LYS A 284 -11.67 -18.38 -8.56
N VAL A 285 -11.83 -18.07 -9.85
CA VAL A 285 -13.07 -18.35 -10.59
C VAL A 285 -13.43 -19.83 -10.45
N GLY A 286 -14.69 -20.09 -10.15
CA GLY A 286 -15.23 -21.43 -9.93
C GLY A 286 -15.25 -21.90 -8.48
N GLU A 287 -14.50 -21.25 -7.58
CA GLU A 287 -14.59 -21.51 -6.13
C GLU A 287 -15.93 -21.05 -5.56
N LYS A 288 -16.28 -21.53 -4.36
CA LYS A 288 -17.54 -21.23 -3.70
C LYS A 288 -17.34 -20.45 -2.42
N VAL A 289 -18.22 -19.47 -2.20
CA VAL A 289 -18.28 -18.63 -1.00
C VAL A 289 -19.68 -18.62 -0.44
N TYR A 290 -19.82 -18.34 0.85
CA TYR A 290 -21.12 -18.32 1.52
C TYR A 290 -21.78 -16.94 1.43
N CYS A 291 -23.03 -16.91 0.97
CA CYS A 291 -23.85 -15.72 0.90
C CYS A 291 -25.16 -15.92 1.66
N LEU A 292 -25.69 -14.85 2.24
CA LEU A 292 -27.01 -14.85 2.84
C LEU A 292 -28.06 -14.66 1.75
N ASN A 293 -28.99 -15.61 1.67
CA ASN A 293 -30.21 -15.44 0.90
C ASN A 293 -31.20 -14.62 1.73
N GLU A 294 -31.49 -13.41 1.27
CA GLU A 294 -32.34 -12.45 1.99
C GLU A 294 -33.81 -12.90 2.07
N LYS A 295 -34.28 -13.75 1.14
CA LYS A 295 -35.64 -14.28 1.14
C LYS A 295 -35.80 -15.44 2.12
N SER A 296 -34.85 -16.36 2.16
CA SER A 296 -34.91 -17.56 3.01
C SER A 296 -34.27 -17.36 4.38
N GLY A 297 -33.42 -16.34 4.54
CA GLY A 297 -32.59 -16.11 5.72
C GLY A 297 -31.48 -17.15 5.90
N LYS A 298 -31.26 -18.04 4.90
CA LYS A 298 -30.28 -19.13 4.97
C LYS A 298 -28.98 -18.75 4.28
N MET A 299 -27.89 -19.37 4.72
CA MET A 299 -26.62 -19.33 4.01
C MET A 299 -26.65 -20.29 2.82
N GLU A 300 -26.24 -19.80 1.67
CA GLU A 300 -26.18 -20.53 0.41
C GLU A 300 -24.80 -20.35 -0.23
N GLU A 301 -24.36 -21.37 -0.96
CA GLU A 301 -23.11 -21.32 -1.70
C GLU A 301 -23.31 -20.59 -3.03
N PHE A 302 -22.47 -19.61 -3.28
CA PHE A 302 -22.38 -18.93 -4.57
C PHE A 302 -21.03 -19.22 -5.19
N LYS A 303 -21.04 -19.50 -6.49
CA LYS A 303 -19.84 -19.74 -7.29
C LYS A 303 -19.25 -18.40 -7.73
N VAL A 304 -17.93 -18.25 -7.67
CA VAL A 304 -17.22 -17.10 -8.23
C VAL A 304 -17.26 -17.18 -9.75
N LEU A 305 -17.96 -16.24 -10.37
CA LEU A 305 -18.05 -16.11 -11.82
C LEU A 305 -16.88 -15.27 -12.37
N LEU A 306 -16.56 -14.17 -11.70
CA LEU A 306 -15.47 -13.27 -12.07
C LEU A 306 -14.70 -12.81 -10.83
N GLN A 307 -13.39 -12.67 -10.99
CA GLN A 307 -12.51 -12.05 -10.01
C GLN A 307 -11.65 -11.01 -10.72
N ASN A 308 -11.80 -9.75 -10.31
CA ASN A 308 -11.04 -8.64 -10.86
C ASN A 308 -10.24 -7.98 -9.74
N GLN A 309 -9.02 -7.55 -10.03
CA GLN A 309 -8.26 -6.71 -9.12
C GLN A 309 -7.90 -5.41 -9.83
N PHE A 310 -8.26 -4.29 -9.21
CA PHE A 310 -8.06 -2.96 -9.78
C PHE A 310 -7.94 -1.92 -8.67
N THR A 311 -7.80 -0.68 -9.06
CA THR A 311 -7.84 0.49 -8.17
C THR A 311 -8.99 1.39 -8.59
N GLU A 312 -9.69 2.00 -7.63
CA GLU A 312 -10.77 2.97 -7.91
C GLU A 312 -10.30 4.42 -7.72
N GLY A 313 -8.98 4.65 -7.70
CA GLY A 313 -8.39 5.94 -7.39
C GLY A 313 -8.28 6.19 -5.89
N SER A 314 -8.02 7.45 -5.51
CA SER A 314 -7.87 7.81 -4.10
C SER A 314 -9.21 7.77 -3.37
N GLN A 315 -9.32 6.85 -2.42
CA GLN A 315 -10.55 6.61 -1.66
C GLN A 315 -10.25 6.15 -0.23
N LYS A 316 -11.15 6.45 0.69
CA LYS A 316 -11.09 5.88 2.05
C LYS A 316 -11.55 4.43 2.03
N VAL A 317 -10.94 3.61 2.87
CA VAL A 317 -11.38 2.23 3.14
C VAL A 317 -11.73 2.08 4.61
N TYR A 318 -12.62 1.13 4.87
CA TYR A 318 -13.31 0.99 6.14
C TYR A 318 -13.22 -0.44 6.65
N ASN A 319 -13.17 -0.60 7.97
CA ASN A 319 -13.31 -1.90 8.62
C ASN A 319 -14.18 -1.76 9.87
N ILE A 320 -15.00 -2.77 10.16
CA ILE A 320 -15.82 -2.81 11.37
C ILE A 320 -15.12 -3.65 12.41
N GLU A 321 -15.03 -3.12 13.63
CA GLU A 321 -14.70 -3.89 14.82
C GLU A 321 -15.98 -4.06 15.63
N ALA A 322 -16.45 -5.30 15.76
CA ALA A 322 -17.61 -5.64 16.59
C ALA A 322 -17.15 -6.27 17.90
N LYS A 323 -17.96 -6.09 18.95
CA LYS A 323 -17.68 -6.65 20.29
C LYS A 323 -17.58 -8.17 20.32
N SER A 324 -18.20 -8.85 19.35
CA SER A 324 -18.27 -10.30 19.26
C SER A 324 -18.56 -10.73 17.82
N GLY A 325 -18.52 -12.04 17.59
CA GLY A 325 -18.67 -12.65 16.27
C GLY A 325 -17.36 -12.66 15.48
N THR A 326 -17.25 -13.59 14.54
CA THR A 326 -16.04 -13.78 13.72
C THR A 326 -16.25 -13.38 12.26
N THR A 327 -17.48 -13.01 11.90
CA THR A 327 -17.87 -12.66 10.53
C THR A 327 -18.77 -11.44 10.50
N LEU A 328 -18.91 -10.86 9.30
CA LEU A 328 -19.88 -9.83 8.95
C LEU A 328 -20.56 -10.21 7.63
N MET A 329 -21.72 -9.62 7.38
CA MET A 329 -22.42 -9.73 6.10
C MET A 329 -22.27 -8.43 5.32
N ILE A 330 -21.52 -8.47 4.23
CA ILE A 330 -21.23 -7.32 3.35
C ILE A 330 -21.75 -7.63 1.94
N ASN A 331 -22.66 -6.81 1.42
CA ASN A 331 -23.43 -7.06 0.20
C ASN A 331 -24.12 -8.45 0.18
N GLY A 332 -24.49 -8.94 1.37
CA GLY A 332 -25.03 -10.29 1.55
C GLY A 332 -24.00 -11.42 1.34
N VAL A 333 -22.70 -11.11 1.34
CA VAL A 333 -21.59 -12.08 1.30
C VAL A 333 -20.95 -12.16 2.69
N MET A 334 -20.67 -13.37 3.16
CA MET A 334 -20.03 -13.59 4.46
C MET A 334 -18.53 -13.33 4.35
N VAL A 335 -18.04 -12.42 5.19
CA VAL A 335 -16.62 -12.03 5.26
C VAL A 335 -16.14 -12.17 6.70
N LYS A 336 -14.86 -12.43 6.92
CA LYS A 336 -14.34 -12.57 8.29
C LYS A 336 -13.99 -11.22 8.89
N GLN A 337 -14.23 -11.08 10.19
CA GLN A 337 -13.69 -9.97 10.96
C GLN A 337 -12.18 -10.17 11.15
N LYS A 338 -11.48 -9.05 11.35
CA LYS A 338 -10.04 -9.04 11.66
C LYS A 338 -9.76 -9.65 13.03
#